data_AF-A0A6A7MVM3-F1
#
_entry.id   AF-A0A6A7MVM3-F1
#
_cell.length_a   1.000
_cell.length_b   1.000
_cell.length_c   1.000
_cell.angle_alpha   90.00
_cell.angle_beta   90.00
_cell.angle_gamma   90.00
#
_symmetry.space_group_name_H-M   'P 1'
#
loop_
_entity.id
_entity.type
_entity.pdbx_description
1 polymer ?
#
loop_
_entity_poly.entity_id
_entity_poly.type
_entity_poly.pdbx_seq_one_letter_code
_entity_poly.pdbx_strand_id
1 'polypeptide(L)'
;MTYCVGMRLDAGLVFLSDSRTNAGVDQVGTFRKMSVFEIPGERMMVMMTAGNLSISQSIRQLVAEQQNADGRSIWTATNMYEAARILGDAVRQVHERDAKALAEFGIDFNVSIIFGGQIKGERCRLFQIYSAGNFIESHDESTYFQIGEAKYGKPIIDRVVTPATSLDDAAKCALISMDSTLRSNVSVGLPLDLLVYGNEQLAVTHFVTIDERNQYFQMIRNTWGHQLKSVFEGLDKPVWDAAPEATANVLHSTATGSKPVRVAPPAGVTLPPPSNTPLQTLAQQFHDGQQ
;
A
#
# COMPACT_ATOMS: atom_id res chain seq x y z
N MET A 1 -8.80 6.99 -4.57
CA MET A 1 -9.64 5.82 -4.97
C MET A 1 -8.80 4.77 -5.69
N THR A 2 -7.73 4.27 -5.08
CA THR A 2 -6.86 3.24 -5.67
C THR A 2 -5.89 2.76 -4.60
N TYR A 3 -5.55 1.47 -4.56
CA TYR A 3 -4.35 0.98 -3.89
C TYR A 3 -3.71 -0.12 -4.74
N CYS A 4 -2.43 0.08 -5.08
CA CYS A 4 -1.59 -0.93 -5.70
C CYS A 4 -0.28 -1.08 -4.94
N VAL A 5 0.28 -2.29 -4.92
CA VAL A 5 1.57 -2.61 -4.33
C VAL A 5 2.35 -3.55 -5.24
N GLY A 6 3.63 -3.24 -5.43
CA GLY A 6 4.60 -4.11 -6.10
C GLY A 6 5.75 -4.41 -5.16
N MET A 7 6.21 -5.66 -5.12
CA MET A 7 7.30 -6.13 -4.27
C MET A 7 8.36 -6.81 -5.13
N ARG A 8 9.64 -6.50 -4.87
CA ARG A 8 10.85 -7.09 -5.45
C ARG A 8 11.57 -7.90 -4.39
N LEU A 9 11.73 -9.18 -4.67
CA LEU A 9 12.34 -10.18 -3.80
C LEU A 9 13.43 -10.90 -4.59
N ASP A 10 14.30 -11.62 -3.90
CA ASP A 10 15.32 -12.44 -4.56
C ASP A 10 14.68 -13.55 -5.39
N ALA A 11 13.52 -14.07 -4.94
CA ALA A 11 12.75 -15.09 -5.64
C ALA A 11 11.96 -14.57 -6.84
N GLY A 12 11.73 -13.25 -6.97
CA GLY A 12 10.94 -12.67 -8.06
C GLY A 12 10.14 -11.44 -7.68
N LEU A 13 8.92 -11.33 -8.22
CA LEU A 13 8.05 -10.16 -8.10
C LEU A 13 6.63 -10.54 -7.67
N VAL A 14 6.01 -9.68 -6.85
CA VAL A 14 4.60 -9.79 -6.47
C VAL A 14 3.90 -8.46 -6.75
N PHE A 15 2.77 -8.51 -7.45
CA PHE A 15 1.95 -7.35 -7.79
C PHE A 15 0.52 -7.56 -7.33
N LEU A 16 -0.06 -6.57 -6.65
CA LEU A 16 -1.46 -6.58 -6.24
C LEU A 16 -2.08 -5.21 -6.47
N SER A 17 -3.23 -5.18 -7.15
CA SER A 17 -3.99 -3.95 -7.38
C SER A 17 -5.48 -4.15 -7.10
N ASP A 18 -6.12 -3.15 -6.49
CA ASP A 18 -7.57 -3.05 -6.41
C ASP A 18 -8.19 -2.57 -7.74
N SER A 19 -9.51 -2.63 -7.89
CA SER A 19 -10.19 -2.22 -9.14
C SER A 19 -11.17 -1.06 -8.99
N ARG A 20 -11.53 -0.67 -7.77
CA ARG A 20 -12.47 0.45 -7.55
C ARG A 20 -11.84 1.75 -8.05
N THR A 21 -12.53 2.46 -8.93
CA THR A 21 -12.01 3.68 -9.55
C THR A 21 -13.10 4.74 -9.63
N ASN A 22 -12.72 5.99 -9.40
CA ASN A 22 -13.58 7.15 -9.65
C ASN A 22 -13.36 7.61 -11.10
N ALA A 23 -14.42 7.55 -11.91
CA ALA A 23 -14.45 7.98 -13.30
C ALA A 23 -15.17 9.33 -13.51
N GLY A 24 -15.62 9.98 -12.43
CA GLY A 24 -16.36 11.24 -12.47
C GLY A 24 -17.28 11.41 -11.25
N VAL A 25 -17.93 12.57 -11.15
CA VAL A 25 -18.95 12.81 -10.12
C VAL A 25 -20.02 11.72 -10.22
N ASP A 26 -20.26 11.03 -9.10
CA ASP A 26 -21.17 9.89 -8.96
C ASP A 26 -20.89 8.67 -9.88
N GLN A 27 -19.71 8.61 -10.50
CA GLN A 27 -19.29 7.50 -11.34
C GLN A 27 -18.16 6.71 -10.69
N VAL A 28 -18.53 5.86 -9.73
CA VAL A 28 -17.61 4.86 -9.18
C VAL A 28 -17.82 3.54 -9.89
N GLY A 29 -16.77 3.03 -10.53
CA GLY A 29 -16.81 1.79 -11.31
C GLY A 29 -15.64 0.85 -11.02
N THR A 30 -15.65 -0.27 -11.74
CA THR A 30 -14.61 -1.30 -11.67
C THR A 30 -13.74 -1.22 -12.92
N PHE A 31 -12.48 -0.85 -12.74
CA PHE A 31 -11.49 -0.75 -13.81
C PHE A 31 -10.22 -1.49 -13.40
N ARG A 32 -9.71 -2.32 -14.31
CA ARG A 32 -8.44 -3.02 -14.09
C ARG A 32 -7.30 -2.01 -14.07
N LYS A 33 -6.49 -2.10 -13.01
CA LYS A 33 -5.33 -1.21 -12.80
C LYS A 33 -3.99 -1.87 -13.09
N MET A 34 -3.98 -3.17 -13.40
CA MET A 34 -2.80 -3.93 -13.76
C MET A 34 -2.81 -4.28 -15.26
N SER A 35 -1.73 -3.97 -15.96
CA SER A 35 -1.52 -4.33 -17.37
C SER A 35 -0.22 -5.11 -17.50
N VAL A 36 -0.20 -6.11 -18.39
CA VAL A 36 0.96 -6.96 -18.65
C VAL A 36 1.44 -6.75 -20.09
N PHE A 37 2.75 -6.60 -20.24
CA PHE A 37 3.47 -6.58 -21.52
C PHE A 37 4.38 -7.81 -21.55
N GLU A 38 4.04 -8.78 -22.39
CA GLU A 38 4.68 -10.10 -22.38
C GLU A 38 5.09 -10.53 -23.78
N ILE A 39 6.32 -11.04 -23.90
CA ILE A 39 6.78 -11.87 -25.00
C ILE A 39 7.37 -13.13 -24.33
N PRO A 40 6.62 -14.26 -24.31
CA PRO A 40 7.02 -15.43 -23.55
C PRO A 40 8.43 -15.92 -23.91
N GLY A 41 9.24 -16.15 -22.88
CA GLY A 41 10.64 -16.57 -23.03
C GLY A 41 11.63 -15.43 -23.33
N GLU A 42 11.16 -14.19 -23.39
CA GLU A 42 12.00 -13.01 -23.68
C GLU A 42 11.75 -11.85 -22.70
N ARG A 43 10.51 -11.45 -22.44
CA ARG A 43 10.20 -10.41 -21.45
C ARG A 43 8.84 -10.59 -20.79
N MET A 44 8.76 -10.23 -19.51
CA MET A 44 7.51 -10.10 -18.77
C MET A 44 7.57 -8.81 -17.95
N MET A 45 6.66 -7.87 -18.23
CA MET A 45 6.59 -6.58 -17.54
C MET A 45 5.15 -6.29 -17.12
N VAL A 46 5.01 -5.67 -15.96
CA VAL A 46 3.73 -5.31 -15.34
C VAL A 46 3.71 -3.82 -15.08
N MET A 47 2.62 -3.17 -15.44
CA MET A 47 2.31 -1.77 -15.16
C MET A 47 1.07 -1.71 -14.27
N MET A 48 1.18 -1.07 -13.10
CA MET A 48 0.05 -0.78 -12.23
C MET A 48 -0.17 0.72 -12.12
N THR A 49 -1.42 1.19 -12.18
CA THR A 49 -1.74 2.62 -12.24
C THR A 49 -2.54 3.12 -11.05
N ALA A 50 -2.34 4.38 -10.69
CA ALA A 50 -3.13 5.15 -9.74
C ALA A 50 -3.22 6.61 -10.19
N GLY A 51 -4.26 7.32 -9.76
CA GLY A 51 -4.51 8.71 -10.12
C GLY A 51 -5.66 8.83 -11.12
N ASN A 52 -5.53 9.76 -12.07
CA ASN A 52 -6.58 10.03 -13.04
C ASN A 52 -6.69 8.89 -14.09
N LEU A 53 -7.91 8.34 -14.23
CA LEU A 53 -8.18 7.21 -15.11
C LEU A 53 -7.88 7.51 -16.58
N SER A 54 -8.31 8.66 -17.11
CA SER A 54 -8.11 9.01 -18.53
C SER A 54 -6.63 9.19 -18.88
N ILE A 55 -5.87 9.81 -17.97
CA ILE A 55 -4.40 9.96 -18.08
C ILE A 55 -3.76 8.56 -18.10
N SER A 56 -4.07 7.71 -17.12
CA SER A 56 -3.46 6.38 -17.01
C SER A 56 -3.75 5.48 -18.22
N GLN A 57 -4.98 5.53 -18.76
CA GLN A 57 -5.36 4.79 -19.95
C GLN A 57 -4.67 5.31 -21.20
N SER A 58 -4.54 6.64 -21.33
CA SER A 58 -3.79 7.26 -22.43
C SER A 58 -2.32 6.84 -22.42
N ILE A 59 -1.67 6.86 -21.25
CA ILE A 59 -0.27 6.42 -21.10
C ILE A 59 -0.13 4.95 -21.49
N ARG A 60 -0.99 4.06 -20.97
CA ARG A 60 -0.99 2.63 -21.31
C ARG A 60 -1.10 2.42 -22.83
N GLN A 61 -2.00 3.15 -23.48
CA GLN A 61 -2.23 3.05 -24.92
C GLN A 61 -1.00 3.50 -25.72
N LEU A 62 -0.44 4.67 -25.39
CA LEU A 62 0.76 5.19 -26.07
C LEU A 62 1.94 4.24 -25.93
N VAL A 63 2.20 3.71 -24.74
CA VAL A 63 3.31 2.79 -24.48
C VAL A 63 3.15 1.47 -25.24
N ALA A 64 1.93 1.00 -25.41
CA ALA A 64 1.65 -0.24 -26.13
C ALA A 64 1.88 -0.13 -27.65
N GLU A 65 1.60 1.05 -28.23
CA GLU A 65 1.54 1.22 -29.69
C GLU A 65 2.73 1.99 -30.28
N GLN A 66 3.34 2.90 -29.52
CA GLN A 66 4.31 3.84 -30.08
C GLN A 66 5.75 3.38 -29.94
N GLN A 67 6.55 3.82 -30.91
CA GLN A 67 8.00 3.85 -30.84
C GLN A 67 8.45 5.27 -30.49
N ASN A 68 9.51 5.39 -29.70
CA ASN A 68 10.17 6.67 -29.46
C ASN A 68 10.96 7.14 -30.71
N ALA A 69 11.56 8.33 -30.64
CA ALA A 69 12.33 8.91 -31.74
C ALA A 69 13.50 8.01 -32.23
N ASP A 70 14.02 7.14 -31.36
CA ASP A 70 15.08 6.18 -31.69
C ASP A 70 14.53 4.86 -32.29
N GLY A 71 13.23 4.78 -32.57
CA GLY A 71 12.55 3.57 -33.08
C GLY A 71 12.34 2.49 -32.02
N ARG A 72 12.53 2.79 -30.73
CA ARG A 72 12.43 1.83 -29.63
C ARG A 72 11.05 1.89 -28.98
N SER A 73 10.50 0.73 -28.64
CA SER A 73 9.22 0.62 -27.94
C SER A 73 9.39 -0.19 -26.66
N ILE A 74 8.32 -0.29 -25.87
CA ILE A 74 8.29 -1.19 -24.71
C ILE A 74 8.65 -2.64 -25.10
N TRP A 75 8.38 -3.02 -26.35
CA TRP A 75 8.62 -4.36 -26.91
C TRP A 75 10.05 -4.58 -27.43
N THR A 76 10.83 -3.51 -27.61
CA THR A 76 12.22 -3.61 -28.10
C THR A 76 13.26 -3.00 -27.16
N ALA A 77 12.83 -2.47 -26.00
CA ALA A 77 13.72 -2.03 -24.94
C ALA A 77 14.73 -3.13 -24.57
N THR A 78 16.00 -2.75 -24.40
CA THR A 78 17.13 -3.66 -24.15
C THR A 78 17.27 -4.05 -22.68
N ASN A 79 16.70 -3.25 -21.78
CA ASN A 79 16.69 -3.48 -20.34
C ASN A 79 15.52 -2.74 -19.68
N MET A 80 15.23 -3.06 -18.42
CA MET A 80 14.08 -2.51 -17.71
C MET A 80 14.20 -1.01 -17.40
N TYR A 81 15.42 -0.47 -17.30
CA TYR A 81 15.62 0.98 -17.13
C TYR A 81 15.20 1.74 -18.39
N GLU A 82 15.55 1.22 -19.55
CA GLU A 82 15.11 1.78 -20.83
C GLU A 82 13.59 1.68 -20.99
N ALA A 83 13.00 0.54 -20.62
CA ALA A 83 11.55 0.39 -20.59
C ALA A 83 10.88 1.42 -19.66
N ALA A 84 11.45 1.68 -18.48
CA ALA A 84 10.99 2.72 -17.56
C ALA A 84 11.14 4.15 -18.14
N ARG A 85 12.21 4.42 -18.92
CA ARG A 85 12.35 5.69 -19.65
C ARG A 85 11.27 5.87 -20.70
N ILE A 86 11.00 4.85 -21.51
CA ILE A 86 9.94 4.88 -22.54
C ILE A 86 8.58 5.17 -21.89
N LEU A 87 8.30 4.51 -20.77
CA LEU A 87 7.08 4.78 -19.98
C LEU A 87 7.06 6.22 -19.45
N GLY A 88 8.16 6.72 -18.91
CA GLY A 88 8.28 8.11 -18.43
C GLY A 88 8.10 9.15 -19.53
N ASP A 89 8.61 8.88 -20.74
CA ASP A 89 8.42 9.74 -21.91
C ASP A 89 6.95 9.75 -22.35
N ALA A 90 6.25 8.61 -22.29
CA ALA A 90 4.82 8.57 -22.53
C ALA A 90 4.02 9.39 -21.50
N VAL A 91 4.43 9.40 -20.21
CA VAL A 91 3.82 10.31 -19.20
C VAL A 91 3.96 11.77 -19.63
N ARG A 92 5.15 12.18 -20.07
CA ARG A 92 5.42 13.56 -20.52
C ARG A 92 4.60 13.94 -21.75
N GLN A 93 4.45 13.04 -22.71
CA GLN A 93 3.63 13.28 -23.90
C GLN A 93 2.15 13.50 -23.55
N VAL A 94 1.59 12.68 -22.66
CA VAL A 94 0.20 12.89 -22.19
C VAL A 94 0.08 14.18 -21.39
N HIS A 95 1.08 14.51 -20.57
CA HIS A 95 1.12 15.78 -19.86
C HIS A 95 1.12 16.97 -20.82
N GLU A 96 1.98 16.98 -21.83
CA GLU A 96 2.05 18.04 -22.83
C GLU A 96 0.71 18.23 -23.58
N ARG A 97 0.02 17.13 -23.87
CA ARG A 97 -1.28 17.14 -24.54
C ARG A 97 -2.42 17.65 -23.65
N ASP A 98 -2.51 17.15 -22.41
CA ASP A 98 -3.74 17.26 -21.61
C ASP A 98 -3.64 18.20 -20.40
N ALA A 99 -2.44 18.42 -19.84
CA ALA A 99 -2.32 19.06 -18.53
C ALA A 99 -2.85 20.51 -18.51
N LYS A 100 -2.62 21.26 -19.60
CA LYS A 100 -3.15 22.63 -19.71
C LYS A 100 -4.68 22.66 -19.74
N ALA A 101 -5.29 21.82 -20.57
CA ALA A 101 -6.75 21.74 -20.66
C ALA A 101 -7.37 21.29 -19.35
N LEU A 102 -6.79 20.29 -18.68
CA LEU A 102 -7.25 19.82 -17.37
C LEU A 102 -7.20 20.94 -16.31
N ALA A 103 -6.11 21.71 -16.29
CA ALA A 103 -5.94 22.83 -15.36
C ALA A 103 -7.01 23.93 -15.56
N GLU A 104 -7.44 24.19 -16.80
CA GLU A 104 -8.53 25.14 -17.11
C GLU A 104 -9.88 24.70 -16.50
N PHE A 105 -10.07 23.41 -16.26
CA PHE A 105 -11.24 22.84 -15.55
C PHE A 105 -10.98 22.57 -14.06
N GLY A 106 -9.85 23.02 -13.51
CA GLY A 106 -9.49 22.80 -12.11
C GLY A 106 -9.14 21.35 -11.76
N ILE A 107 -8.69 20.56 -12.75
CA ILE A 107 -8.28 19.18 -12.58
C ILE A 107 -6.75 19.09 -12.65
N ASP A 108 -6.14 18.57 -11.59
CA ASP A 108 -4.69 18.34 -11.57
C ASP A 108 -4.29 17.17 -12.48
N PHE A 109 -3.18 17.33 -13.19
CA PHE A 109 -2.51 16.21 -13.85
C PHE A 109 -1.85 15.31 -12.79
N ASN A 110 -2.51 14.21 -12.46
CA ASN A 110 -2.05 13.29 -11.42
C ASN A 110 -2.05 11.84 -11.93
N VAL A 111 -0.86 11.25 -11.94
CA VAL A 111 -0.65 9.83 -12.23
C VAL A 111 0.55 9.31 -11.47
N SER A 112 0.43 8.11 -10.88
CA SER A 112 1.54 7.36 -10.33
C SER A 112 1.48 5.92 -10.82
N ILE A 113 2.64 5.37 -11.18
CA ILE A 113 2.73 4.07 -11.83
C ILE A 113 3.78 3.24 -11.10
N ILE A 114 3.45 1.99 -10.80
CA ILE A 114 4.44 0.98 -10.47
C ILE A 114 4.72 0.19 -11.74
N PHE A 115 5.98 0.05 -12.10
CA PHE A 115 6.40 -0.71 -13.28
C PHE A 115 7.48 -1.70 -12.87
N GLY A 116 7.30 -2.98 -13.16
CA GLY A 116 8.30 -3.98 -12.81
C GLY A 116 8.22 -5.18 -13.70
N GLY A 117 9.28 -5.99 -13.71
CA GLY A 117 9.38 -7.11 -14.62
C GLY A 117 10.79 -7.61 -14.77
N GLN A 118 10.97 -8.40 -15.82
CA GLN A 118 12.25 -8.96 -16.22
C GLN A 118 12.32 -9.07 -17.75
N ILE A 119 13.45 -8.62 -18.29
CA ILE A 119 13.87 -8.90 -19.67
C ILE A 119 14.96 -9.96 -19.59
N LYS A 120 15.00 -10.88 -20.57
CA LYS A 120 15.95 -12.00 -20.62
C LYS A 120 17.39 -11.51 -20.45
N GLY A 121 18.11 -12.14 -19.52
CA GLY A 121 19.49 -11.79 -19.18
C GLY A 121 19.62 -10.66 -18.14
N GLU A 122 18.51 -10.13 -17.64
CA GLU A 122 18.48 -9.14 -16.56
C GLU A 122 17.84 -9.72 -15.30
N ARG A 123 18.17 -9.16 -14.12
CA ARG A 123 17.44 -9.45 -12.87
C ARG A 123 16.03 -8.85 -12.89
N CYS A 124 15.16 -9.33 -12.01
CA CYS A 124 13.91 -8.65 -11.69
C CYS A 124 14.17 -7.21 -11.20
N ARG A 125 13.47 -6.24 -11.80
CA ARG A 125 13.54 -4.82 -11.43
C ARG A 125 12.14 -4.24 -11.25
N LEU A 126 12.04 -3.25 -10.38
CA LEU A 126 10.78 -2.60 -10.02
C LEU A 126 11.03 -1.10 -9.82
N PHE A 127 10.14 -0.30 -10.39
CA PHE A 127 10.24 1.16 -10.49
C PHE A 127 8.94 1.81 -10.04
N GLN A 128 9.06 3.03 -9.51
CA GLN A 128 7.93 3.94 -9.32
C GLN A 128 8.11 5.15 -10.23
N ILE A 129 7.15 5.38 -11.10
CA ILE A 129 7.11 6.51 -12.04
C ILE A 129 6.16 7.58 -11.47
N TYR A 130 6.65 8.82 -11.47
CA TYR A 130 5.93 9.99 -10.98
C TYR A 130 5.26 10.76 -12.12
N SER A 131 4.36 11.68 -11.78
CA SER A 131 3.62 12.49 -12.77
C SER A 131 4.50 13.38 -13.64
N ALA A 132 5.75 13.65 -13.22
CA ALA A 132 6.76 14.36 -14.02
C ALA A 132 7.52 13.43 -15.01
N GLY A 133 7.16 12.14 -15.07
CA GLY A 133 7.79 11.14 -15.92
C GLY A 133 9.18 10.68 -15.47
N ASN A 134 9.72 11.22 -14.38
CA ASN A 134 10.90 10.67 -13.72
C ASN A 134 10.50 9.48 -12.83
N PHE A 135 11.49 8.69 -12.42
CA PHE A 135 11.25 7.47 -11.65
C PHE A 135 12.40 7.14 -10.71
N ILE A 136 12.11 6.28 -9.73
CA ILE A 136 13.09 5.63 -8.85
C ILE A 136 12.99 4.11 -8.99
N GLU A 137 14.02 3.40 -8.54
CA GLU A 137 14.10 1.93 -8.58
C GLU A 137 14.23 1.34 -7.17
N SER A 138 13.55 0.24 -6.92
CA SER A 138 13.65 -0.54 -5.68
C SER A 138 15.02 -1.21 -5.56
N HIS A 139 15.57 -1.20 -4.35
CA HIS A 139 16.81 -1.90 -3.98
C HIS A 139 16.55 -2.71 -2.69
N ASP A 140 17.57 -3.32 -2.09
CA ASP A 140 17.40 -4.20 -0.94
C ASP A 140 16.95 -3.44 0.31
N GLU A 141 17.26 -2.14 0.39
CA GLU A 141 16.79 -1.23 1.46
C GLU A 141 15.32 -0.84 1.30
N SER A 142 14.75 -0.98 0.09
CA SER A 142 13.37 -0.62 -0.23
C SER A 142 12.82 -1.58 -1.27
N THR A 143 12.39 -2.76 -0.80
CA THR A 143 11.95 -3.90 -1.62
C THR A 143 10.57 -3.73 -2.25
N TYR A 144 9.84 -2.65 -1.98
CA TYR A 144 8.48 -2.50 -2.48
C TYR A 144 8.14 -1.04 -2.79
N PHE A 145 7.11 -0.85 -3.61
CA PHE A 145 6.46 0.43 -3.82
C PHE A 145 4.95 0.29 -3.63
N GLN A 146 4.33 1.38 -3.19
CA GLN A 146 2.87 1.51 -3.08
C GLN A 146 2.41 2.79 -3.76
N ILE A 147 1.26 2.75 -4.42
CA ILE A 147 0.63 3.90 -5.06
C ILE A 147 -0.86 3.98 -4.68
N GLY A 148 -1.41 5.19 -4.65
CA GLY A 148 -2.77 5.46 -4.16
C GLY A 148 -2.84 5.55 -2.63
N GLU A 149 -3.84 4.92 -2.01
CA GLU A 149 -4.12 4.92 -0.56
C GLU A 149 -3.20 3.98 0.24
N ALA A 150 -1.88 4.20 0.12
CA ALA A 150 -0.84 3.28 0.61
C ALA A 150 -0.71 3.18 2.14
N LYS A 151 -1.19 4.18 2.89
CA LYS A 151 -0.82 4.36 4.32
C LYS A 151 -1.34 3.25 5.23
N TYR A 152 -2.52 2.70 4.96
CA TYR A 152 -3.19 1.74 5.83
C TYR A 152 -2.50 0.36 5.82
N GLY A 153 -2.08 -0.09 4.64
CA GLY A 153 -1.43 -1.38 4.45
C GLY A 153 0.10 -1.36 4.68
N LYS A 154 0.73 -0.19 4.72
CA LYS A 154 2.18 -0.05 4.88
C LYS A 154 2.76 -0.77 6.12
N PRO A 155 2.17 -0.69 7.33
CA PRO A 155 2.81 -1.20 8.54
C PRO A 155 2.99 -2.73 8.60
N ILE A 156 2.21 -3.52 7.84
CA ILE A 156 2.42 -4.97 7.81
C ILE A 156 3.57 -5.33 6.86
N ILE A 157 3.71 -4.60 5.75
CA ILE A 157 4.79 -4.78 4.78
C ILE A 157 6.13 -4.45 5.46
N ASP A 158 6.21 -3.31 6.14
CA ASP A 158 7.41 -2.87 6.88
C ASP A 158 7.88 -3.88 7.94
N ARG A 159 6.99 -4.74 8.46
CA ARG A 159 7.31 -5.72 9.52
C ARG A 159 7.72 -7.08 8.99
N VAL A 160 7.31 -7.45 7.77
CA VAL A 160 7.36 -8.84 7.29
C VAL A 160 8.22 -9.00 6.04
N VAL A 161 8.21 -8.00 5.15
CA VAL A 161 8.82 -8.14 3.82
C VAL A 161 10.29 -7.76 3.86
N THR A 162 11.13 -8.69 3.41
CA THR A 162 12.58 -8.55 3.25
C THR A 162 12.99 -9.11 1.88
N PRO A 163 14.21 -8.87 1.36
CA PRO A 163 14.64 -9.44 0.08
C PRO A 163 14.50 -10.98 0.02
N ALA A 164 14.73 -11.66 1.15
CA ALA A 164 14.68 -13.11 1.29
C ALA A 164 13.26 -13.70 1.50
N THR A 165 12.23 -12.86 1.61
CA THR A 165 10.85 -13.33 1.81
C THR A 165 10.40 -14.16 0.60
N SER A 166 9.74 -15.30 0.84
CA SER A 166 9.22 -16.16 -0.22
C SER A 166 8.11 -15.47 -1.02
N LEU A 167 7.91 -15.87 -2.29
CA LEU A 167 6.82 -15.32 -3.12
C LEU A 167 5.45 -15.54 -2.47
N ASP A 168 5.22 -16.71 -1.86
CA ASP A 168 3.96 -17.04 -1.19
C ASP A 168 3.71 -16.17 0.04
N ASP A 169 4.74 -15.93 0.86
CA ASP A 169 4.59 -15.09 2.05
C ASP A 169 4.46 -13.62 1.70
N ALA A 170 5.12 -13.16 0.64
CA ALA A 170 4.92 -11.83 0.10
C ALA A 170 3.50 -11.64 -0.48
N ALA A 171 2.97 -12.64 -1.20
CA ALA A 171 1.59 -12.62 -1.67
C ALA A 171 0.59 -12.58 -0.49
N LYS A 172 0.81 -13.39 0.56
CA LYS A 172 0.02 -13.32 1.81
C LYS A 172 0.11 -11.92 2.44
N CYS A 173 1.31 -11.36 2.56
CA CYS A 173 1.52 -10.03 3.12
C CYS A 173 0.78 -8.95 2.31
N ALA A 174 0.84 -9.00 0.98
CA ALA A 174 0.12 -8.09 0.09
C ALA A 174 -1.40 -8.18 0.30
N LEU A 175 -1.94 -9.39 0.45
CA LEU A 175 -3.38 -9.58 0.73
C LEU A 175 -3.79 -9.04 2.10
N ILE A 176 -2.97 -9.22 3.14
CA ILE A 176 -3.23 -8.64 4.48
C ILE A 176 -3.14 -7.11 4.46
N SER A 177 -2.17 -6.56 3.72
CA SER A 177 -2.05 -5.13 3.46
C SER A 177 -3.31 -4.57 2.80
N MET A 178 -3.84 -5.29 1.81
CA MET A 178 -5.08 -4.96 1.12
C MET A 178 -6.31 -5.06 2.04
N ASP A 179 -6.42 -6.09 2.88
CA ASP A 179 -7.53 -6.19 3.85
C ASP A 179 -7.58 -5.00 4.80
N SER A 180 -6.42 -4.63 5.36
CA SER A 180 -6.29 -3.45 6.23
C SER A 180 -6.78 -2.18 5.53
N THR A 181 -6.43 -2.04 4.25
CA THR A 181 -6.82 -0.88 3.44
C THR A 181 -8.31 -0.88 3.09
N LEU A 182 -8.86 -2.02 2.65
CA LEU A 182 -10.30 -2.18 2.35
C LEU A 182 -11.18 -1.88 3.55
N ARG A 183 -10.76 -2.26 4.76
CA ARG A 183 -11.51 -2.01 6.00
C ARG A 183 -11.49 -0.55 6.44
N SER A 184 -10.44 0.19 6.09
CA SER A 184 -10.23 1.55 6.60
C SER A 184 -10.48 2.64 5.57
N ASN A 185 -10.60 2.33 4.28
CA ASN A 185 -10.79 3.32 3.23
C ASN A 185 -11.72 2.79 2.12
N VAL A 186 -12.92 3.38 2.04
CA VAL A 186 -13.97 3.00 1.07
C VAL A 186 -13.60 3.24 -0.39
N SER A 187 -12.55 4.03 -0.64
CA SER A 187 -12.09 4.36 -1.99
C SER A 187 -11.30 3.23 -2.65
N VAL A 188 -10.94 2.20 -1.89
CA VAL A 188 -10.32 0.96 -2.36
C VAL A 188 -11.37 -0.13 -2.37
N GLY A 189 -11.36 -1.01 -3.39
CA GLY A 189 -12.41 -2.02 -3.50
C GLY A 189 -12.10 -3.18 -4.43
N LEU A 190 -12.81 -4.27 -4.16
CA LEU A 190 -12.80 -5.50 -4.95
C LEU A 190 -13.43 -5.30 -6.35
N PRO A 191 -13.13 -6.19 -7.32
CA PRO A 191 -12.13 -7.25 -7.25
C PRO A 191 -10.67 -6.77 -7.16
N LEU A 192 -9.76 -7.68 -6.82
CA LEU A 192 -8.30 -7.46 -6.87
C LEU A 192 -7.72 -8.25 -8.04
N ASP A 193 -6.65 -7.75 -8.63
CA ASP A 193 -5.80 -8.54 -9.52
C ASP A 193 -4.46 -8.80 -8.80
N LEU A 194 -4.09 -10.07 -8.62
CA LEU A 194 -2.83 -10.54 -8.03
C LEU A 194 -2.02 -11.27 -9.09
N LEU A 195 -0.76 -10.86 -9.28
CA LEU A 195 0.22 -11.51 -10.13
C LEU A 195 1.46 -11.86 -9.31
N VAL A 196 1.87 -13.12 -9.37
CA VAL A 196 3.11 -13.62 -8.74
C VAL A 196 4.02 -14.14 -9.84
N TYR A 197 5.25 -13.63 -9.86
CA TYR A 197 6.23 -13.93 -10.88
C TYR A 197 7.51 -14.47 -10.26
N GLY A 198 7.88 -15.68 -10.67
CA GLY A 198 9.18 -16.25 -10.35
C GLY A 198 10.29 -15.68 -11.23
N ASN A 199 11.46 -15.46 -10.64
CA ASN A 199 12.66 -15.07 -11.38
C ASN A 199 12.94 -16.05 -12.54
N GLU A 200 13.36 -15.50 -13.68
CA GLU A 200 13.73 -16.19 -14.92
C GLU A 200 12.59 -16.95 -15.63
N GLN A 201 11.34 -16.83 -15.17
CA GLN A 201 10.20 -17.49 -15.83
C GLN A 201 9.87 -16.87 -17.20
N LEU A 202 10.13 -15.56 -17.36
CA LEU A 202 9.90 -14.77 -18.58
C LEU A 202 8.49 -14.97 -19.21
N ALA A 203 7.51 -15.34 -18.39
CA ALA A 203 6.10 -15.46 -18.75
C ALA A 203 5.22 -15.33 -17.48
N VAL A 204 3.94 -15.02 -17.66
CA VAL A 204 2.95 -15.01 -16.58
C VAL A 204 2.63 -16.46 -16.20
N THR A 205 2.96 -16.82 -14.95
CA THR A 205 2.70 -18.17 -14.43
C THR A 205 1.55 -18.20 -13.42
N HIS A 206 1.43 -17.17 -12.58
CA HIS A 206 0.41 -17.10 -11.55
C HIS A 206 -0.31 -15.76 -11.60
N PHE A 207 -1.57 -15.80 -12.00
CA PHE A 207 -2.48 -14.65 -12.01
C PHE A 207 -3.85 -15.06 -11.50
N VAL A 208 -4.47 -14.22 -10.66
CA VAL A 208 -5.83 -14.44 -10.18
C VAL A 208 -6.55 -13.11 -9.97
N THR A 209 -7.83 -13.10 -10.36
CA THR A 209 -8.77 -12.05 -9.97
C THR A 209 -9.53 -12.50 -8.72
N ILE A 210 -9.45 -11.71 -7.65
CA ILE A 210 -9.99 -12.03 -6.31
C ILE A 210 -11.22 -11.18 -6.08
N ASP A 211 -12.39 -11.80 -6.06
CA ASP A 211 -13.67 -11.15 -5.72
C ASP A 211 -14.06 -11.40 -4.25
N GLU A 212 -15.27 -10.97 -3.89
CA GLU A 212 -15.82 -11.17 -2.54
C GLU A 212 -16.02 -12.63 -2.15
N ARG A 213 -16.09 -13.55 -3.13
CA ARG A 213 -16.39 -14.97 -2.95
C ARG A 213 -15.12 -15.82 -2.89
N ASN A 214 -13.95 -15.24 -3.13
CA ASN A 214 -12.69 -15.96 -3.10
C ASN A 214 -12.42 -16.56 -1.71
N GLN A 215 -12.43 -17.90 -1.64
CA GLN A 215 -12.33 -18.65 -0.38
C GLN A 215 -11.02 -18.40 0.36
N TYR A 216 -9.90 -18.30 -0.37
CA TYR A 216 -8.59 -18.07 0.22
C TYR A 216 -8.51 -16.68 0.85
N PHE A 217 -9.00 -15.65 0.15
CA PHE A 217 -9.02 -14.29 0.68
C PHE A 217 -9.94 -14.17 1.90
N GLN A 218 -11.14 -14.76 1.87
CA GLN A 218 -12.02 -14.81 3.04
C GLN A 218 -11.34 -15.48 4.25
N MET A 219 -10.68 -16.62 4.01
CA MET A 219 -9.96 -17.36 5.05
C MET A 219 -8.82 -16.53 5.66
N ILE A 220 -7.99 -15.85 4.86
CA ILE A 220 -6.95 -14.95 5.36
C ILE A 220 -7.56 -13.83 6.21
N ARG A 221 -8.58 -13.14 5.71
CA ARG A 221 -9.20 -12.00 6.40
C ARG A 221 -9.76 -12.37 7.76
N ASN A 222 -10.46 -13.51 7.84
CA ASN A 222 -11.06 -13.99 9.08
C ASN A 222 -9.98 -14.45 10.06
N THR A 223 -9.04 -15.26 9.58
CA THR A 223 -7.96 -15.81 10.43
C THR A 223 -7.08 -14.70 10.98
N TRP A 224 -6.64 -13.76 10.12
CA TRP A 224 -5.80 -12.64 10.53
C TRP A 224 -6.51 -11.74 11.56
N GLY A 225 -7.79 -11.41 11.31
CA GLY A 225 -8.57 -10.60 12.24
C GLY A 225 -8.73 -11.25 13.61
N HIS A 226 -9.03 -12.56 13.65
CA HIS A 226 -9.14 -13.30 14.90
C HIS A 226 -7.81 -13.41 15.65
N GLN A 227 -6.72 -13.73 14.95
CA GLN A 227 -5.40 -13.86 15.57
C GLN A 227 -4.90 -12.52 16.11
N LEU A 228 -5.08 -11.43 15.37
CA LEU A 228 -4.68 -10.10 15.82
C LEU A 228 -5.45 -9.68 17.09
N LYS A 229 -6.75 -9.98 17.15
CA LYS A 229 -7.56 -9.76 18.35
C LYS A 229 -7.07 -10.60 19.53
N SER A 230 -6.80 -11.88 19.31
CA SER A 230 -6.29 -12.77 20.37
C SER A 230 -4.93 -12.32 20.90
N VAL A 231 -4.02 -11.87 20.03
CA VAL A 231 -2.72 -11.33 20.44
C VAL A 231 -2.91 -10.06 21.27
N PHE A 232 -3.80 -9.16 20.85
CA PHE A 232 -4.11 -7.92 21.58
C PHE A 232 -4.70 -8.21 22.97
N GLU A 233 -5.65 -9.14 23.08
CA GLU A 233 -6.27 -9.55 24.35
C GLU A 233 -5.28 -10.27 25.28
N GLY A 234 -4.25 -10.90 24.71
CA GLY A 234 -3.17 -11.55 25.46
C GLY A 234 -2.07 -10.60 25.95
N LEU A 235 -2.11 -9.31 25.62
CA LEU A 235 -1.16 -8.33 26.14
C LEU A 235 -1.48 -8.00 27.60
N ASP A 236 -0.46 -8.05 28.46
CA ASP A 236 -0.62 -7.65 29.85
C ASP A 236 -1.09 -6.19 29.97
N LYS A 237 -1.97 -5.93 30.93
CA LYS A 237 -2.45 -4.58 31.22
C LYS A 237 -1.27 -3.70 31.66
N PRO A 238 -1.21 -2.44 31.19
CA PRO A 238 -0.21 -1.50 31.67
C PRO A 238 -0.41 -1.21 33.16
N VAL A 239 0.68 -1.19 33.92
CA VAL A 239 0.71 -0.79 35.32
C VAL A 239 0.93 0.73 35.39
N TRP A 240 -0.02 1.41 36.00
CA TRP A 240 0.00 2.85 36.24
C TRP A 240 0.38 3.13 37.70
N ASP A 241 1.03 4.26 37.96
CA ASP A 241 1.43 4.69 39.31
C ASP A 241 2.16 3.59 40.07
N ALA A 242 3.07 2.90 39.37
CA ALA A 242 3.82 1.81 39.95
C ALA A 242 4.77 2.34 41.04
N ALA A 243 4.96 1.55 42.09
CA ALA A 243 6.01 1.80 43.07
C ALA A 243 7.39 1.80 42.37
N PRO A 244 8.38 2.59 42.83
CA PRO A 244 9.67 2.73 42.16
C PRO A 244 10.42 1.41 41.89
N GLU A 245 10.16 0.39 42.69
CA GLU A 245 10.74 -0.95 42.61
C GLU A 245 10.06 -1.89 41.62
N ALA A 246 8.86 -1.56 41.13
CA ALA A 246 8.14 -2.38 40.15
C ALA A 246 8.74 -2.19 38.74
N THR A 247 8.95 -3.31 38.04
CA THR A 247 9.59 -3.30 36.70
C THR A 247 8.77 -3.98 35.61
N ALA A 248 7.80 -4.84 35.97
CA ALA A 248 6.96 -5.53 35.00
C ALA A 248 5.81 -4.63 34.51
N ASN A 249 5.71 -4.46 33.19
CA ASN A 249 4.60 -3.76 32.50
C ASN A 249 4.34 -2.32 33.00
N VAL A 250 5.34 -1.66 33.59
CA VAL A 250 5.22 -0.31 34.14
C VAL A 250 5.15 0.71 33.02
N LEU A 251 3.99 1.36 32.89
CA LEU A 251 3.76 2.45 31.96
C LEU A 251 4.03 3.82 32.59
N HIS A 252 3.76 3.97 33.89
CA HIS A 252 4.02 5.18 34.67
C HIS A 252 4.48 4.82 36.09
N SER A 253 5.55 5.45 36.57
CA SER A 253 6.04 5.28 37.94
C SER A 253 5.60 6.47 38.79
N THR A 254 5.34 6.25 40.08
CA THR A 254 5.07 7.35 41.03
C THR A 254 6.21 8.37 41.12
N ALA A 255 7.44 7.99 40.74
CA ALA A 255 8.61 8.87 40.74
C ALA A 255 8.75 9.74 39.47
N THR A 256 7.94 9.55 38.42
CA THR A 256 8.06 10.36 37.19
C THR A 256 7.47 11.76 37.37
N GLY A 257 8.28 12.79 37.07
CA GLY A 257 7.89 14.20 37.19
C GLY A 257 6.93 14.72 36.11
N SER A 258 6.60 13.90 35.11
CA SER A 258 5.70 14.26 34.02
C SER A 258 4.24 14.20 34.49
N LYS A 259 3.74 15.33 35.01
CA LYS A 259 2.33 15.47 35.38
C LYS A 259 1.53 16.10 34.24
N PRO A 260 0.23 15.77 34.10
CA PRO A 260 -0.65 16.47 33.17
C PRO A 260 -0.59 17.99 33.44
N VAL A 261 -0.52 18.78 32.37
CA VAL A 261 -0.62 20.24 32.47
C VAL A 261 -2.03 20.56 32.97
N ARG A 262 -2.14 21.07 34.20
CA ARG A 262 -3.41 21.48 34.80
C ARG A 262 -3.57 22.98 34.62
N VAL A 263 -4.62 23.39 33.92
CA VAL A 263 -4.98 24.81 33.79
C VAL A 263 -5.75 25.23 35.04
N ALA A 264 -5.35 26.34 35.65
CA ALA A 264 -6.05 26.89 36.81
C ALA A 264 -7.41 27.46 36.38
N PRO A 265 -8.49 27.22 37.14
CA PRO A 265 -9.77 27.84 36.85
C PRO A 265 -9.71 29.37 37.09
N PRO A 266 -10.55 30.16 36.40
CA PRO A 266 -10.64 31.60 36.62
C PRO A 266 -11.03 31.97 38.07
N ALA A 267 -10.65 33.17 38.50
CA ALA A 267 -11.07 33.71 39.79
C ALA A 267 -12.60 33.81 39.87
N GLY A 268 -13.21 33.17 40.88
CA GLY A 268 -14.65 33.13 41.10
C GLY A 268 -15.31 31.77 40.88
N VAL A 269 -14.58 30.77 40.35
CA VAL A 269 -15.07 29.39 40.27
C VAL A 269 -14.83 28.68 41.60
N THR A 270 -15.91 28.38 42.33
CA THR A 270 -15.85 27.58 43.56
C THR A 270 -15.55 26.13 43.22
N LEU A 271 -14.35 25.65 43.57
CA LEU A 271 -14.00 24.24 43.41
C LEU A 271 -14.58 23.41 44.56
N PRO A 272 -15.14 22.21 44.29
CA PRO A 272 -15.43 21.25 45.34
C PRO A 272 -14.14 20.85 46.08
N PRO A 273 -14.24 20.38 47.34
CA PRO A 273 -13.07 19.93 48.09
C PRO A 273 -12.32 18.84 47.31
N PRO A 274 -10.97 18.84 47.34
CA PRO A 274 -10.18 17.89 46.59
C PRO A 274 -10.56 16.47 47.02
N SER A 275 -11.15 15.71 46.09
CA SER A 275 -11.27 14.26 46.28
C SER A 275 -9.91 13.64 46.01
N ASN A 276 -9.40 12.84 46.95
CA ASN A 276 -8.28 11.94 46.71
C ASN A 276 -8.76 10.76 45.84
N THR A 277 -9.32 11.08 44.68
CA THR A 277 -9.59 10.09 43.65
C THR A 277 -8.23 9.79 43.03
N PRO A 278 -7.68 8.57 43.18
CA PRO A 278 -6.47 8.21 42.45
C PRO A 278 -6.71 8.47 40.96
N LEU A 279 -5.65 8.90 40.24
CA LEU A 279 -5.72 9.01 38.79
C LEU A 279 -6.24 7.68 38.27
N GLN A 280 -7.28 7.73 37.45
CA GLN A 280 -8.09 6.57 37.09
C GLN A 280 -7.20 5.51 36.43
N THR A 281 -6.77 4.51 37.21
CA THR A 281 -6.08 3.34 36.69
C THR A 281 -7.12 2.51 35.97
N LEU A 282 -7.20 2.67 34.65
CA LEU A 282 -8.21 2.10 33.74
C LEU A 282 -8.32 0.56 33.78
N ALA A 283 -7.56 -0.13 34.62
CA ALA A 283 -7.56 -1.58 34.75
C ALA A 283 -8.73 -2.16 35.57
N GLN A 284 -9.50 -1.35 36.31
CA GLN A 284 -10.43 -1.82 37.36
C GLN A 284 -11.94 -1.63 37.12
N GLN A 285 -12.41 -1.32 35.90
CA GLN A 285 -13.85 -1.08 35.64
C GLN A 285 -14.62 -2.19 34.92
N PHE A 286 -14.10 -3.41 34.83
CA PHE A 286 -14.92 -4.58 34.51
C PHE A 286 -15.01 -5.47 35.75
N HIS A 287 -15.92 -5.09 36.65
CA HIS A 287 -16.41 -6.03 37.65
C HIS A 287 -17.37 -7.01 36.97
N ASP A 288 -17.13 -8.29 37.22
CA ASP A 288 -17.97 -9.42 36.92
C ASP A 288 -19.46 -9.15 37.22
N GLY A 289 -20.31 -9.48 36.25
CA GLY A 289 -21.71 -9.84 36.48
C GLY A 289 -22.71 -8.68 36.56
N GLN A 290 -23.32 -8.35 35.42
CA GLN A 290 -24.77 -8.13 35.33
C GLN A 290 -25.24 -8.45 33.91
N GLN A 291 -25.91 -9.62 33.82
CA GLN A 291 -26.81 -10.17 32.79
C GLN A 291 -26.67 -9.75 31.32
#